data_AF-A0A970CP85-F1
#
_entry.id   AF-A0A970CP85-F1
#
_cell.length_a   1.000
_cell.length_b   1.000
_cell.length_c   1.000
_cell.angle_alpha   90.00
_cell.angle_beta   90.00
_cell.angle_gamma   90.00
#
_symmetry.space_group_name_H-M   'P 1'
#
loop_
_entity.id
_entity.type
_entity.pdbx_description
1 polymer ?
#
loop_
_entity_poly.entity_id
_entity_poly.type
_entity_poly.pdbx_seq_one_letter_code
_entity_poly.pdbx_strand_id
1 'polypeptide(L)'
;MASKLLTKTKYLYGIQCPKLLWMAVNRPADIPEPDAATQYIFDQGYQVGELAKKLYPDGMDVPQENFMGNIFKTRELLELRLPLFEAGVMAGQLFSRTDILNPVNEDEWDIIEVKSSTEIKDINIHDVSFQKLCWEEAGLKVRRCFLAYINNKYVKNGEINPEELFVIDDISEPVAFNSLSIRDRVTGMLDIINQPGPSALDIGGHCSDPYDCPLMDSCWEGLPDNNVFTLYYGGKKSCALYDSGIVEIINIPAGYKLNDKQRIQQSCLAENSIYVDKEGIKEFLGKLEYPLYYLDFETFNTAVPIYDGTRPYQNIPFQFSLHIQRQKDGELEHYWYLAGGDGDPR
;
A
#
# COMPACT_ATOMS: atom_id res chain seq x y z
N MET A 1 2.08 33.77 -1.65
CA MET A 1 2.01 32.44 -1.03
C MET A 1 1.99 31.42 -2.15
N ALA A 2 2.78 30.36 -2.10
CA ALA A 2 2.62 29.25 -3.03
C ALA A 2 1.17 28.74 -2.93
N SER A 3 0.51 28.53 -4.06
CA SER A 3 -0.86 27.96 -4.06
C SER A 3 -0.79 26.57 -3.43
N LYS A 4 -1.63 26.32 -2.43
CA LYS A 4 -1.74 25.00 -1.81
C LYS A 4 -2.51 24.10 -2.76
N LEU A 5 -1.86 23.08 -3.29
CA LEU A 5 -2.45 22.13 -4.23
C LEU A 5 -2.91 20.86 -3.52
N LEU A 6 -4.11 20.41 -3.87
CA LEU A 6 -4.61 19.07 -3.58
C LEU A 6 -4.20 18.17 -4.75
N THR A 7 -3.15 17.37 -4.55
CA THR A 7 -2.69 16.38 -5.52
C THR A 7 -3.39 15.03 -5.31
N LYS A 8 -3.32 14.12 -6.29
CA LYS A 8 -3.76 12.71 -6.17
C LYS A 8 -3.37 12.08 -4.83
N THR A 9 -2.07 12.05 -4.51
CA THR A 9 -1.55 11.50 -3.25
C THR A 9 -2.14 12.19 -2.01
N LYS A 10 -2.24 13.52 -2.03
CA LYS A 10 -2.80 14.29 -0.90
C LYS A 10 -4.30 14.03 -0.73
N TYR A 11 -5.06 13.88 -1.81
CA TYR A 11 -6.46 13.50 -1.75
C TYR A 11 -6.61 12.12 -1.07
N LEU A 12 -5.78 11.14 -1.43
CA LEU A 12 -5.78 9.82 -0.77
C LEU A 12 -5.40 9.93 0.72
N TYR A 13 -4.42 10.76 1.07
CA TYR A 13 -4.14 11.07 2.48
C TYR A 13 -5.35 11.67 3.19
N GLY A 14 -6.13 12.53 2.53
CA GLY A 14 -7.36 13.08 3.10
C GLY A 14 -8.46 12.05 3.28
N ILE A 15 -8.55 11.05 2.40
CA ILE A 15 -9.47 9.91 2.57
C ILE A 15 -9.08 9.10 3.82
N GLN A 16 -7.79 8.88 4.03
CA GLN A 16 -7.29 8.13 5.18
C GLN A 16 -7.36 8.94 6.48
N CYS A 17 -6.80 10.14 6.51
CA CYS A 17 -6.66 10.95 7.72
C CYS A 17 -6.57 12.46 7.40
N PRO A 18 -7.50 13.31 7.88
CA PRO A 18 -7.44 14.75 7.69
C PRO A 18 -6.19 15.40 8.31
N LYS A 19 -5.64 14.83 9.38
CA LYS A 19 -4.37 15.28 9.98
C LYS A 19 -3.21 15.01 9.03
N LEU A 20 -3.14 13.83 8.42
CA LEU A 20 -2.10 13.49 7.43
C LEU A 20 -2.16 14.41 6.21
N LEU A 21 -3.37 14.66 5.67
CA LEU A 21 -3.57 15.64 4.59
C LEU A 21 -3.01 17.02 4.97
N TRP A 22 -3.39 17.53 6.15
CA TRP A 22 -2.94 18.85 6.59
C TRP A 22 -1.43 18.92 6.70
N MET A 23 -0.80 17.90 7.32
CA MET A 23 0.65 17.80 7.49
C MET A 23 1.36 17.74 6.14
N ALA A 24 0.90 16.90 5.21
CA ALA A 24 1.49 16.75 3.89
C ALA A 24 1.44 18.04 3.03
N VAL A 25 0.54 18.97 3.34
CA VAL A 25 0.45 20.26 2.64
C VAL A 25 1.19 21.38 3.37
N ASN A 26 1.02 21.47 4.69
CA ASN A 26 1.49 22.62 5.47
C ASN A 26 2.86 22.39 6.11
N ARG A 27 3.24 21.13 6.32
CA ARG A 27 4.50 20.72 6.94
C ARG A 27 5.08 19.47 6.25
N PRO A 28 5.34 19.53 4.92
CA PRO A 28 5.82 18.37 4.18
C PRO A 28 7.16 17.83 4.69
N ALA A 29 8.02 18.68 5.28
CA ALA A 29 9.29 18.26 5.88
C ALA A 29 9.12 17.43 7.18
N ASP A 30 7.93 17.43 7.78
CA ASP A 30 7.61 16.62 8.95
C ASP A 30 7.08 15.22 8.54
N ILE A 31 6.89 14.96 7.23
CA ILE A 31 6.56 13.63 6.72
C ILE A 31 7.88 12.85 6.56
N PRO A 32 8.06 11.72 7.25
CA PRO A 32 9.25 10.90 7.07
C PRO A 32 9.42 10.43 5.63
N GLU A 33 10.69 10.32 5.21
CA GLU A 33 11.03 9.69 3.94
C GLU A 33 10.68 8.18 3.96
N PRO A 34 10.33 7.59 2.82
CA PRO A 34 10.09 6.15 2.71
C PRO A 34 11.28 5.33 3.20
N ASP A 35 11.01 4.25 3.92
CA ASP A 35 12.03 3.26 4.26
C ASP A 35 12.40 2.40 3.03
N ALA A 36 13.41 1.52 3.19
CA ALA A 36 13.89 0.70 2.08
C ALA A 36 12.81 -0.25 1.52
N ALA A 37 11.91 -0.76 2.37
CA ALA A 37 10.83 -1.63 1.95
C ALA A 37 9.77 -0.87 1.13
N THR A 38 9.40 0.33 1.58
CA THR A 38 8.47 1.22 0.88
C THR A 38 9.07 1.71 -0.44
N GLN A 39 10.35 2.08 -0.45
CA GLN A 39 11.05 2.46 -1.67
C GLN A 39 11.08 1.32 -2.70
N TYR A 40 11.32 0.08 -2.26
CA TYR A 40 11.28 -1.09 -3.13
C TYR A 40 9.89 -1.30 -3.78
N ILE A 41 8.81 -1.05 -3.04
CA ILE A 41 7.44 -1.07 -3.58
C ILE A 41 7.24 0.00 -4.65
N PHE A 42 7.79 1.20 -4.46
CA PHE A 42 7.73 2.28 -5.46
C PHE A 42 8.52 1.94 -6.72
N ASP A 43 9.73 1.38 -6.57
CA ASP A 43 10.56 0.96 -7.70
C ASP A 43 9.89 -0.15 -8.52
N GLN A 44 9.26 -1.12 -7.85
CA GLN A 44 8.40 -2.12 -8.47
C GLN A 44 7.22 -1.48 -9.21
N GLY A 45 6.56 -0.49 -8.60
CA GLY A 45 5.49 0.27 -9.24
C GLY A 45 5.93 0.97 -10.53
N TYR A 46 7.09 1.61 -10.51
CA TYR A 46 7.68 2.25 -11.69
C TYR A 46 7.94 1.25 -12.81
N GLN A 47 8.56 0.10 -12.48
CA GLN A 47 8.81 -0.97 -13.45
C GLN A 47 7.50 -1.50 -14.09
N VAL A 48 6.46 -1.67 -13.29
CA VAL A 48 5.14 -2.07 -13.76
C VAL A 48 4.52 -0.99 -14.66
N GLY A 49 4.64 0.29 -14.30
CA GLY A 49 4.21 1.42 -15.13
C GLY A 49 4.86 1.42 -16.51
N GLU A 50 6.18 1.24 -16.59
CA GLU A 50 6.91 1.16 -17.86
C GLU A 50 6.47 -0.03 -18.73
N LEU A 51 6.11 -1.16 -18.12
CA LEU A 51 5.55 -2.30 -18.86
C LEU A 51 4.13 -2.03 -19.36
N ALA A 52 3.30 -1.34 -18.57
CA ALA A 52 1.93 -1.01 -18.96
C ALA A 52 1.89 -0.06 -20.18
N LYS A 53 2.85 0.85 -20.32
CA LYS A 53 2.98 1.72 -21.51
C LYS A 53 3.07 0.92 -22.81
N LYS A 54 3.66 -0.28 -22.78
CA LYS A 54 3.79 -1.15 -23.96
C LYS A 54 2.45 -1.70 -24.47
N LEU A 55 1.38 -1.60 -23.68
CA LEU A 55 0.01 -1.89 -24.15
C LEU A 55 -0.47 -0.85 -25.18
N TYR A 56 0.18 0.32 -25.24
CA TYR A 56 -0.18 1.45 -26.11
C TYR A 56 1.07 1.91 -26.90
N PRO A 57 1.52 1.17 -27.90
CA PRO A 57 2.82 1.36 -28.55
C PRO A 57 2.99 2.74 -29.23
N ASP A 58 1.91 3.39 -29.64
CA ASP A 58 1.92 4.73 -30.24
C ASP A 58 1.86 5.86 -29.19
N GLY A 59 1.90 5.51 -27.90
CA GLY A 59 1.78 6.46 -26.80
C GLY A 59 3.02 7.33 -26.60
N MET A 60 2.82 8.50 -25.99
CA MET A 60 3.87 9.49 -25.76
C MET A 60 4.05 9.80 -24.28
N ASP A 61 5.30 9.74 -23.81
CA ASP A 61 5.66 10.21 -22.47
C ASP A 61 5.56 11.74 -22.36
N VAL A 62 4.84 12.19 -21.34
CA VAL A 62 4.88 13.60 -20.93
C VAL A 62 6.00 13.80 -19.90
N PRO A 63 6.94 14.74 -20.12
CA PRO A 63 8.05 14.99 -19.20
C PRO A 63 7.58 15.30 -17.77
N GLN A 64 8.22 14.72 -16.76
CA GLN A 64 7.77 14.80 -15.35
C GLN A 64 8.56 15.80 -14.48
N GLU A 65 9.75 16.20 -14.93
CA GLU A 65 10.74 16.95 -14.13
C GLU A 65 10.25 18.35 -13.71
N ASN A 66 9.50 19.02 -14.58
CA ASN A 66 8.95 20.33 -14.32
C ASN A 66 7.42 20.25 -14.22
N PHE A 67 6.88 20.56 -13.04
CA PHE A 67 5.44 20.54 -12.77
C PHE A 67 4.61 21.32 -13.80
N MET A 68 4.97 22.58 -14.08
CA MET A 68 4.24 23.39 -15.06
C MET A 68 4.54 22.95 -16.50
N GLY A 69 5.78 22.53 -16.77
CA GLY A 69 6.20 22.00 -18.07
C GLY A 69 5.39 20.77 -18.47
N ASN A 70 5.14 19.86 -17.53
CA ASN A 70 4.29 18.69 -17.74
C ASN A 70 2.86 19.09 -18.15
N ILE A 71 2.25 20.05 -17.46
CA ILE A 71 0.89 20.54 -17.76
C ILE A 71 0.83 21.21 -19.15
N PHE A 72 1.79 22.07 -19.46
CA PHE A 72 1.84 22.73 -20.76
C PHE A 72 2.04 21.72 -21.88
N LYS A 73 2.97 20.78 -21.70
CA LYS A 73 3.24 19.75 -22.71
C LYS A 73 2.04 18.82 -22.91
N THR A 74 1.37 18.46 -21.81
CA THR A 74 0.13 17.69 -21.87
C THR A 74 -0.90 18.39 -22.76
N ARG A 75 -1.15 19.69 -22.55
CA ARG A 75 -2.11 20.45 -23.37
C ARG A 75 -1.77 20.48 -24.85
N GLU A 76 -0.48 20.62 -25.20
CA GLU A 76 -0.04 20.55 -26.59
C GLU A 76 -0.30 19.17 -27.22
N LEU A 77 -0.08 18.10 -26.45
CA LEU A 77 -0.17 16.73 -26.94
C LEU A 77 -1.61 16.20 -27.03
N LEU A 78 -2.56 16.77 -26.29
CA LEU A 78 -3.98 16.39 -26.36
C LEU A 78 -4.55 16.52 -27.79
N GLU A 79 -4.09 17.51 -28.55
CA GLU A 79 -4.51 17.75 -29.94
C GLU A 79 -4.08 16.62 -30.90
N LEU A 80 -3.03 15.86 -30.55
CA LEU A 80 -2.53 14.76 -31.39
C LEU A 80 -3.44 13.52 -31.33
N ARG A 81 -4.30 13.43 -30.30
CA ARG A 81 -5.18 12.26 -30.09
C ARG A 81 -4.40 10.93 -30.12
N LEU A 82 -3.24 10.91 -29.47
CA LEU A 82 -2.46 9.70 -29.17
C LEU A 82 -2.54 9.39 -27.66
N PRO A 83 -2.33 8.12 -27.24
CA PRO A 83 -2.20 7.79 -25.83
C PRO A 83 -1.10 8.63 -25.18
N LEU A 84 -1.37 9.20 -24.01
CA LEU A 84 -0.39 9.99 -23.27
C LEU A 84 -0.06 9.30 -21.97
N PHE A 85 1.23 9.13 -21.71
CA PHE A 85 1.72 8.58 -20.45
C PHE A 85 2.09 9.69 -19.51
N GLU A 86 1.71 9.55 -18.23
CA GLU A 86 2.11 10.49 -17.19
C GLU A 86 1.62 11.93 -17.47
N ALA A 87 0.47 12.03 -18.14
CA ALA A 87 -0.16 13.28 -18.53
C ALA A 87 -0.73 13.99 -17.29
N GLY A 88 -0.33 15.25 -17.10
CA GLY A 88 -0.74 16.04 -15.95
C GLY A 88 -1.74 17.12 -16.28
N VAL A 89 -2.69 17.29 -15.38
CA VAL A 89 -3.77 18.27 -15.51
C VAL A 89 -3.92 19.05 -14.21
N MET A 90 -4.25 20.34 -14.35
CA MET A 90 -4.56 21.22 -13.23
C MET A 90 -5.89 21.95 -13.49
N ALA A 91 -6.80 21.85 -12.53
CA ALA A 91 -8.09 22.54 -12.51
C ALA A 91 -8.25 23.25 -11.16
N GLY A 92 -8.08 24.58 -11.14
CA GLY A 92 -8.06 25.35 -9.90
C GLY A 92 -6.91 24.92 -8.97
N GLN A 93 -7.26 24.43 -7.77
CA GLN A 93 -6.30 23.91 -6.78
C GLN A 93 -6.10 22.38 -6.88
N LEU A 94 -6.74 21.72 -7.85
CA LEU A 94 -6.64 20.29 -8.06
C LEU A 94 -5.57 19.97 -9.09
N PHE A 95 -4.76 18.96 -8.79
CA PHE A 95 -3.76 18.46 -9.71
C PHE A 95 -3.73 16.93 -9.70
N SER A 96 -3.76 16.35 -10.89
CA SER A 96 -3.54 14.92 -11.06
C SER A 96 -2.60 14.66 -12.22
N ARG A 97 -1.89 13.54 -12.11
CA ARG A 97 -1.19 12.91 -13.22
C ARG A 97 -1.78 11.53 -13.42
N THR A 98 -2.08 11.20 -14.66
CA THR A 98 -2.68 9.94 -15.06
C THR A 98 -1.63 9.06 -15.72
N ASP A 99 -1.55 7.81 -15.30
CA ASP A 99 -0.56 6.86 -15.80
C ASP A 99 -0.70 6.68 -17.32
N ILE A 100 -1.93 6.43 -17.81
CA ILE A 100 -2.25 6.38 -19.24
C ILE A 100 -3.59 7.08 -19.51
N LEU A 101 -3.56 8.14 -20.31
CA LEU A 101 -4.73 8.82 -20.85
C LEU A 101 -4.91 8.41 -22.32
N ASN A 102 -5.94 7.62 -22.61
CA ASN A 102 -6.11 6.99 -23.92
C ASN A 102 -7.25 7.66 -24.72
N PRO A 103 -7.01 8.20 -25.92
CA PRO A 103 -8.05 8.79 -26.75
C PRO A 103 -8.90 7.70 -27.40
N VAL A 104 -10.20 7.93 -27.51
CA VAL A 104 -11.15 6.94 -28.04
C VAL A 104 -11.67 7.33 -29.41
N ASN A 105 -12.34 8.48 -29.49
CA ASN A 105 -12.97 9.00 -30.71
C ASN A 105 -12.51 10.44 -30.94
N GLU A 106 -13.37 11.36 -31.38
CA GLU A 106 -12.97 12.74 -31.64
C GLU A 106 -12.81 13.58 -30.35
N ASP A 107 -13.56 13.28 -29.29
CA ASP A 107 -13.65 14.14 -28.11
C ASP A 107 -13.61 13.42 -26.74
N GLU A 108 -13.64 12.08 -26.73
CA GLU A 108 -13.64 11.29 -25.50
C GLU A 108 -12.28 10.65 -25.19
N TRP A 109 -12.00 10.51 -23.90
CA TRP A 109 -10.80 9.85 -23.37
C TRP A 109 -11.17 8.79 -22.35
N ASP A 110 -10.36 7.75 -22.28
CA ASP A 110 -10.38 6.79 -21.18
C ASP A 110 -9.18 7.03 -20.25
N ILE A 111 -9.39 6.83 -18.96
CA ILE A 111 -8.32 6.86 -17.94
C ILE A 111 -7.97 5.42 -17.60
N ILE A 112 -6.69 5.07 -17.66
CA ILE A 112 -6.18 3.79 -17.19
C ILE A 112 -5.15 4.07 -16.10
N GLU A 113 -5.46 3.64 -14.88
CA GLU A 113 -4.54 3.68 -13.74
C GLU A 113 -3.88 2.31 -13.58
N VAL A 114 -2.56 2.29 -13.42
CA VAL A 114 -1.74 1.09 -13.36
C VAL A 114 -1.41 0.78 -11.91
N LYS A 115 -1.58 -0.48 -11.49
CA LYS A 115 -1.25 -0.97 -10.15
C LYS A 115 -0.33 -2.18 -10.22
N SER A 116 0.66 -2.22 -9.34
CA SER A 116 1.51 -3.40 -9.16
C SER A 116 0.79 -4.54 -8.42
N SER A 117 -0.30 -4.25 -7.70
CA SER A 117 -1.08 -5.26 -6.99
C SER A 117 -1.73 -6.29 -7.93
N THR A 118 -2.21 -7.39 -7.35
CA THR A 118 -2.94 -8.44 -8.07
C THR A 118 -4.46 -8.36 -7.86
N GLU A 119 -4.90 -7.37 -7.09
CA GLU A 119 -6.29 -7.13 -6.74
C GLU A 119 -6.56 -5.62 -6.68
N ILE A 120 -7.84 -5.28 -6.88
CA ILE A 120 -8.37 -3.92 -6.76
C ILE A 120 -8.82 -3.70 -5.31
N LYS A 121 -8.50 -2.53 -4.77
CA LYS A 121 -8.95 -2.05 -3.46
C LYS A 121 -9.85 -0.83 -3.63
N ASP A 122 -10.77 -0.60 -2.68
CA ASP A 122 -11.70 0.54 -2.71
C ASP A 122 -10.97 1.90 -2.84
N ILE A 123 -9.78 2.03 -2.24
CA ILE A 123 -8.96 3.23 -2.36
C ILE A 123 -8.53 3.54 -3.81
N ASN A 124 -8.46 2.52 -4.67
CA ASN A 124 -8.16 2.71 -6.10
C ASN A 124 -9.34 3.36 -6.84
N ILE A 125 -10.58 3.13 -6.39
CA ILE A 125 -11.75 3.83 -6.93
C ILE A 125 -11.66 5.32 -6.57
N HIS A 126 -11.29 5.64 -5.32
CA HIS A 126 -11.06 7.03 -4.89
C HIS A 126 -9.99 7.73 -5.72
N ASP A 127 -8.87 7.04 -5.96
CA ASP A 127 -7.77 7.50 -6.80
C ASP A 127 -8.28 7.92 -8.19
N VAL A 128 -8.82 6.96 -8.95
CA VAL A 128 -9.27 7.20 -10.33
C VAL A 128 -10.41 8.23 -10.40
N SER A 129 -11.31 8.25 -9.41
CA SER A 129 -12.37 9.25 -9.32
C SER A 129 -11.82 10.67 -9.20
N PHE A 130 -10.75 10.87 -8.44
CA PHE A 130 -10.10 12.17 -8.30
C PHE A 130 -9.43 12.61 -9.60
N GLN A 131 -8.78 11.69 -10.31
CA GLN A 131 -8.19 11.99 -11.61
C GLN A 131 -9.26 12.37 -12.64
N LYS A 132 -10.35 11.59 -12.71
CA LYS A 132 -11.51 11.87 -13.55
C LYS A 132 -12.04 13.29 -13.29
N LEU A 133 -12.25 13.65 -12.02
CA LEU A 133 -12.68 15.00 -11.65
C LEU A 133 -11.70 16.06 -12.17
N CYS A 134 -10.39 15.87 -12.00
CA CYS A 134 -9.41 16.85 -12.45
C CYS A 134 -9.47 17.08 -13.98
N TRP A 135 -9.65 16.01 -14.76
CA TRP A 135 -9.77 16.08 -16.21
C TRP A 135 -11.09 16.70 -16.67
N GLU A 136 -12.20 16.32 -16.05
CA GLU A 136 -13.53 16.87 -16.38
C GLU A 136 -13.63 18.37 -16.04
N GLU A 137 -13.08 18.80 -14.89
CA GLU A 137 -13.02 20.22 -14.51
C GLU A 137 -12.05 21.02 -15.41
N ALA A 138 -11.11 20.35 -16.07
CA ALA A 138 -10.25 20.95 -17.11
C ALA A 138 -10.88 20.94 -18.51
N GLY A 139 -12.09 20.39 -18.67
CA GLY A 139 -12.89 20.43 -19.89
C GLY A 139 -12.79 19.19 -20.79
N LEU A 140 -12.13 18.12 -20.35
CA LEU A 140 -12.12 16.85 -21.11
C LEU A 140 -13.37 16.03 -20.81
N LYS A 141 -13.79 15.22 -21.80
CA LYS A 141 -14.84 14.20 -21.61
C LYS A 141 -14.19 12.86 -21.31
N VAL A 142 -14.34 12.37 -20.08
CA VAL A 142 -13.87 11.04 -19.68
C VAL A 142 -15.00 10.03 -19.86
N ARG A 143 -14.81 9.10 -20.80
CA ARG A 143 -15.81 8.08 -21.16
C ARG A 143 -15.75 6.90 -20.21
N ARG A 144 -14.59 6.27 -20.06
CA ARG A 144 -14.38 5.12 -19.17
C ARG A 144 -13.14 5.26 -18.30
N CYS A 145 -13.17 4.53 -17.20
CA CYS A 145 -12.10 4.45 -16.23
C CYS A 145 -11.73 2.98 -16.03
N PHE A 146 -10.45 2.66 -16.13
CA PHE A 146 -9.93 1.31 -16.01
C PHE A 146 -8.84 1.24 -14.93
N LEU A 147 -8.72 0.07 -14.33
CA LEU A 147 -7.53 -0.34 -13.59
C LEU A 147 -6.80 -1.43 -14.36
N ALA A 148 -5.53 -1.20 -14.66
CA ALA A 148 -4.62 -2.22 -15.15
C ALA A 148 -3.79 -2.74 -13.97
N TYR A 149 -3.91 -4.02 -13.63
CA TYR A 149 -3.22 -4.62 -12.49
C TYR A 149 -2.64 -5.99 -12.84
N ILE A 150 -1.76 -6.52 -11.97
CA ILE A 150 -0.96 -7.69 -12.31
C ILE A 150 -1.80 -8.97 -12.31
N ASN A 151 -1.78 -9.68 -13.43
CA ASN A 151 -2.31 -11.02 -13.56
C ASN A 151 -1.43 -12.02 -12.80
N ASN A 152 -1.83 -12.40 -11.59
CA ASN A 152 -1.07 -13.35 -10.77
C ASN A 152 -0.92 -14.74 -11.42
N LYS A 153 -1.65 -15.06 -12.49
CA LYS A 153 -1.54 -16.34 -13.23
C LYS A 153 -0.53 -16.28 -14.38
N TYR A 154 -0.01 -15.10 -14.73
CA TYR A 154 1.04 -14.95 -15.74
C TYR A 154 2.26 -15.80 -15.37
N VAL A 155 2.80 -16.55 -16.34
CA VAL A 155 4.03 -17.34 -16.18
C VAL A 155 5.03 -16.81 -17.20
N LYS A 156 6.17 -16.32 -16.73
CA LYS A 156 7.19 -15.79 -17.63
C LYS A 156 7.79 -16.91 -18.49
N ASN A 157 7.91 -16.64 -19.78
CA ASN A 157 8.60 -17.49 -20.75
C ASN A 157 9.30 -16.60 -21.79
N GLY A 158 10.57 -16.26 -21.56
CA GLY A 158 11.30 -15.30 -22.40
C GLY A 158 11.00 -13.85 -22.01
N GLU A 159 10.80 -12.99 -23.01
CA GLU A 159 10.47 -11.58 -22.78
C GLU A 159 9.08 -11.42 -22.13
N ILE A 160 8.91 -10.36 -21.34
CA ILE A 160 7.61 -10.07 -20.71
C ILE A 160 6.60 -9.66 -21.77
N ASN A 161 5.49 -10.40 -21.87
CA ASN A 161 4.33 -10.01 -22.67
C ASN A 161 3.38 -9.13 -21.83
N PRO A 162 3.26 -7.81 -22.09
CA PRO A 162 2.38 -6.92 -21.34
C PRO A 162 0.90 -7.33 -21.43
N GLU A 163 0.45 -7.82 -22.58
CA GLU A 163 -0.96 -8.21 -22.79
C GLU A 163 -1.39 -9.39 -21.89
N GLU A 164 -0.44 -10.25 -21.52
CA GLU A 164 -0.69 -11.38 -20.62
C GLU A 164 -0.39 -11.05 -19.15
N LEU A 165 0.53 -10.10 -18.92
CA LEU A 165 0.93 -9.66 -17.58
C LEU A 165 -0.18 -8.86 -16.89
N PHE A 166 -0.97 -8.08 -17.63
CA PHE A 166 -2.01 -7.22 -17.07
C PHE A 166 -3.42 -7.80 -17.20
N VAL A 167 -4.20 -7.64 -16.15
CA VAL A 167 -5.67 -7.64 -16.20
C VAL A 167 -6.13 -6.20 -16.28
N ILE A 168 -7.07 -5.89 -17.17
CA ILE A 168 -7.65 -4.56 -17.33
C ILE A 168 -9.14 -4.63 -17.00
N ASP A 169 -9.52 -4.04 -15.86
CA ASP A 169 -10.91 -4.02 -15.41
C ASP A 169 -11.54 -2.64 -15.62
N ASP A 170 -12.74 -2.62 -16.21
CA ASP A 170 -13.58 -1.43 -16.33
C ASP A 170 -14.23 -1.12 -14.97
N ILE A 171 -13.80 -0.02 -14.35
CA ILE A 171 -14.30 0.46 -13.07
C ILE A 171 -15.16 1.72 -13.22
N SER A 172 -15.71 1.96 -14.41
CA SER A 172 -16.47 3.18 -14.70
C SER A 172 -17.69 3.34 -13.80
N GLU A 173 -18.40 2.25 -13.49
CA GLU A 173 -19.58 2.26 -12.61
C GLU A 173 -19.24 2.67 -11.16
N PRO A 174 -18.32 1.99 -10.44
CA PRO A 174 -17.94 2.39 -9.09
C PRO A 174 -17.31 3.80 -9.05
N VAL A 175 -16.55 4.19 -10.07
CA VAL A 175 -16.04 5.57 -10.20
C VAL A 175 -17.19 6.57 -10.33
N ALA A 176 -18.18 6.31 -11.19
CA ALA A 176 -19.33 7.19 -11.35
C ALA A 176 -20.13 7.34 -10.05
N PHE A 177 -20.33 6.26 -9.30
CA PHE A 177 -20.98 6.31 -7.99
C PHE A 177 -20.18 7.16 -6.99
N ASN A 178 -18.87 6.96 -6.91
CA ASN A 178 -18.01 7.72 -6.01
C ASN A 178 -17.88 9.21 -6.40
N SER A 179 -17.98 9.52 -7.70
CA SER A 179 -18.00 10.90 -8.23
C SER A 179 -19.22 11.71 -7.77
N LEU A 180 -20.31 11.09 -7.31
CA LEU A 180 -21.48 11.82 -6.80
C LEU A 180 -21.17 12.69 -5.58
N SER A 181 -20.21 12.27 -4.75
CA SER A 181 -19.84 12.94 -3.50
C SER A 181 -18.41 13.49 -3.49
N ILE A 182 -17.68 13.37 -4.62
CA ILE A 182 -16.26 13.76 -4.66
C ILE A 182 -16.06 15.27 -4.54
N ARG A 183 -16.95 16.09 -5.11
CA ARG A 183 -16.85 17.55 -5.04
C ARG A 183 -17.00 18.07 -3.62
N ASP A 184 -17.91 17.47 -2.84
CA ASP A 184 -18.09 17.81 -1.42
C ASP A 184 -16.87 17.41 -0.61
N ARG A 185 -16.31 16.21 -0.85
CA ARG A 185 -15.06 15.77 -0.21
C ARG A 185 -13.90 16.70 -0.55
N VAL A 186 -13.72 17.04 -1.82
CA VAL A 186 -12.65 17.95 -2.27
C VAL A 186 -12.78 19.31 -1.60
N THR A 187 -13.99 19.86 -1.54
CA THR A 187 -14.26 21.12 -0.84
C THR A 187 -13.85 21.02 0.64
N GLY A 188 -14.30 19.98 1.34
CA GLY A 188 -13.91 19.75 2.74
C GLY A 188 -12.41 19.56 2.94
N MET A 189 -11.72 18.90 2.01
CA MET A 189 -10.26 18.74 2.06
C MET A 189 -9.52 20.05 1.84
N LEU A 190 -10.00 20.90 0.92
CA LEU A 190 -9.45 22.24 0.71
C LEU A 190 -9.67 23.13 1.95
N ASP A 191 -10.81 23.00 2.62
CA ASP A 191 -11.05 23.69 3.89
C ASP A 191 -10.09 23.22 4.98
N ILE A 192 -9.87 21.90 5.09
CA ILE A 192 -8.88 21.31 6.02
C ILE A 192 -7.50 21.89 5.75
N ILE A 193 -7.03 21.85 4.50
CA ILE A 193 -5.71 22.36 4.10
C ILE A 193 -5.49 23.83 4.50
N ASN A 194 -6.57 24.62 4.54
CA ASN A 194 -6.55 26.04 4.87
C ASN A 194 -6.74 26.35 6.37
N GLN A 195 -6.99 25.34 7.22
CA GLN A 195 -7.02 25.53 8.67
C GLN A 195 -5.65 25.94 9.23
N PRO A 196 -5.61 26.71 10.34
CA PRO A 196 -4.36 27.15 10.97
C PRO A 196 -3.56 26.00 11.59
N GLY A 197 -4.19 24.86 11.86
CA GLY A 197 -3.57 23.67 12.44
C GLY A 197 -4.26 22.39 11.98
N PRO A 198 -3.63 21.22 12.22
CA PRO A 198 -4.20 19.94 11.87
C PRO A 198 -5.47 19.63 12.67
N SER A 199 -6.30 18.74 12.11
CA SER A 199 -7.46 18.19 12.83
C SER A 199 -7.03 17.50 14.13
N ALA A 200 -7.86 17.61 15.18
CA ALA A 200 -7.71 16.90 16.45
C ALA A 200 -8.21 15.44 16.38
N LEU A 201 -8.22 14.84 15.18
CA LEU A 201 -8.52 13.42 15.02
C LEU A 201 -7.45 12.61 15.76
N ASP A 202 -7.89 11.79 16.70
CA ASP A 202 -7.04 10.89 17.48
C ASP A 202 -6.63 9.66 16.65
N ILE A 203 -5.70 8.87 17.16
CA ILE A 203 -5.23 7.63 16.53
C ILE A 203 -6.32 6.56 16.42
N GLY A 204 -6.16 5.61 15.51
CA GLY A 204 -7.09 4.49 15.37
C GLY A 204 -6.80 3.62 14.15
N GLY A 205 -7.81 2.86 13.71
CA GLY A 205 -7.66 1.92 12.58
C GLY A 205 -7.17 2.56 11.28
N HIS A 206 -7.52 3.83 11.04
CA HIS A 206 -7.07 4.60 9.88
C HIS A 206 -5.55 4.87 9.85
N CYS A 207 -4.82 4.59 10.93
CA CYS A 207 -3.36 4.68 10.95
C CYS A 207 -2.68 3.55 10.16
N SER A 208 -3.39 2.45 9.86
CA SER A 208 -2.86 1.29 9.10
C SER A 208 -3.75 0.85 7.93
N ASP A 209 -4.87 1.54 7.70
CA ASP A 209 -5.82 1.24 6.64
C ASP A 209 -6.21 2.54 5.93
N PRO A 210 -6.09 2.65 4.59
CA PRO A 210 -5.70 1.59 3.64
C PRO A 210 -4.19 1.33 3.53
N TYR A 211 -3.35 2.19 4.11
CA TYR A 211 -1.90 2.08 4.11
C TYR A 211 -1.33 2.45 5.48
N ASP A 212 -0.13 1.99 5.78
CA ASP A 212 0.59 2.43 6.98
C ASP A 212 0.86 3.93 6.92
N CYS A 213 0.41 4.64 7.95
CA CYS A 213 0.50 6.09 8.01
C CYS A 213 1.95 6.50 8.34
N PRO A 214 2.58 7.39 7.56
CA PRO A 214 3.95 7.84 7.83
C PRO A 214 4.06 8.69 9.11
N LEU A 215 2.93 9.12 9.68
CA LEU A 215 2.88 9.85 10.95
C LEU A 215 2.59 8.94 12.15
N MET A 216 2.58 7.62 11.99
CA MET A 216 2.20 6.70 13.05
C MET A 216 3.06 6.88 14.30
N ASP A 217 4.39 6.86 14.17
CA ASP A 217 5.31 7.03 15.30
C ASP A 217 5.07 8.31 16.09
N SER A 218 4.86 9.44 15.41
CA SER A 218 4.63 10.74 16.06
C SER A 218 3.21 10.88 16.62
N CYS A 219 2.20 10.27 15.99
CA CYS A 219 0.83 10.33 16.49
C CYS A 219 0.60 9.39 17.68
N TRP A 220 1.35 8.30 17.74
CA TRP A 220 1.27 7.28 18.80
C TRP A 220 2.26 7.53 19.94
N GLU A 221 3.09 8.57 19.82
CA GLU A 221 4.00 9.02 20.86
C GLU A 221 3.23 9.30 22.16
N GLY A 222 3.75 8.78 23.27
CA GLY A 222 3.16 8.94 24.61
C GLY A 222 2.16 7.86 25.01
N LEU A 223 1.86 6.89 24.15
CA LEU A 223 1.18 5.67 24.59
C LEU A 223 2.08 4.85 25.54
N PRO A 224 1.51 4.23 26.59
CA PRO A 224 2.25 3.30 27.44
C PRO A 224 2.64 2.03 26.68
N ASP A 225 3.74 1.37 27.06
CA ASP A 225 4.25 0.16 26.40
C ASP A 225 3.20 -0.97 26.29
N ASN A 226 2.35 -1.09 27.30
CA ASN A 226 1.29 -2.09 27.45
C ASN A 226 -0.10 -1.54 27.06
N ASN A 227 -0.15 -0.61 26.10
CA ASN A 227 -1.39 -0.06 25.59
C ASN A 227 -2.26 -1.10 24.85
N VAL A 228 -3.54 -0.81 24.69
CA VAL A 228 -4.53 -1.72 24.09
C VAL A 228 -4.25 -2.09 22.64
N PHE A 229 -3.44 -1.33 21.88
CA PHE A 229 -3.06 -1.69 20.52
C PHE A 229 -1.99 -2.80 20.47
N THR A 230 -1.32 -3.10 21.59
CA THR A 230 -0.40 -4.26 21.72
C THR A 230 -1.12 -5.58 22.07
N LEU A 231 -2.45 -5.53 22.20
CA LEU A 231 -3.27 -6.69 22.50
C LEU A 231 -3.18 -7.72 21.36
N TYR A 232 -2.95 -8.99 21.70
CA TYR A 232 -2.80 -10.07 20.73
C TYR A 232 -4.04 -10.18 19.84
N TYR A 233 -3.87 -9.97 18.52
CA TYR A 233 -4.97 -9.87 17.55
C TYR A 233 -6.07 -8.91 18.02
N GLY A 234 -5.66 -7.72 18.48
CA GLY A 234 -6.55 -6.67 18.96
C GLY A 234 -7.42 -6.07 17.85
N GLY A 235 -6.81 -5.54 16.79
CA GLY A 235 -7.53 -4.97 15.64
C GLY A 235 -8.65 -4.00 16.05
N LYS A 236 -9.88 -4.24 15.57
CA LYS A 236 -11.07 -3.43 15.92
C LYS A 236 -11.35 -3.38 17.42
N LYS A 237 -10.97 -4.41 18.19
CA LYS A 237 -11.13 -4.46 19.64
C LYS A 237 -10.29 -3.39 20.32
N SER A 238 -9.03 -3.25 19.89
CA SER A 238 -8.11 -2.25 20.43
C SER A 238 -8.62 -0.83 20.17
N CYS A 239 -9.11 -0.57 18.95
CA CYS A 239 -9.74 0.71 18.62
C CYS A 239 -10.93 0.99 19.54
N ALA A 240 -11.86 0.03 19.67
CA ALA A 240 -13.05 0.20 20.51
C ALA A 240 -12.72 0.42 22.01
N LEU A 241 -11.67 -0.24 22.52
CA LEU A 241 -11.19 -0.02 23.88
C LEU A 241 -10.62 1.40 24.03
N TYR A 242 -9.76 1.82 23.11
CA TYR A 242 -9.16 3.15 23.11
C TYR A 242 -10.22 4.26 23.00
N ASP A 243 -11.17 4.12 22.07
CA ASP A 243 -12.30 5.03 21.88
C ASP A 243 -13.19 5.16 23.14
N SER A 244 -13.21 4.12 23.99
CA SER A 244 -13.91 4.12 25.28
C SER A 244 -13.09 4.70 26.44
N GLY A 245 -11.89 5.23 26.16
CA GLY A 245 -10.97 5.79 27.15
C GLY A 245 -10.09 4.76 27.86
N ILE A 246 -10.06 3.51 27.41
CA ILE A 246 -9.22 2.46 27.98
C ILE A 246 -7.92 2.39 27.16
N VAL A 247 -6.87 3.00 27.71
CA VAL A 247 -5.55 3.08 27.03
C VAL A 247 -4.68 1.86 27.32
N GLU A 248 -4.63 1.37 28.56
CA GLU A 248 -3.79 0.23 28.96
C GLU A 248 -4.57 -1.08 29.06
N ILE A 249 -3.92 -2.19 28.71
CA ILE A 249 -4.50 -3.54 28.79
C ILE A 249 -4.94 -3.89 30.23
N ILE A 250 -4.19 -3.45 31.24
CA ILE A 250 -4.53 -3.71 32.65
C ILE A 250 -5.87 -3.09 33.07
N ASN A 251 -6.28 -2.00 32.41
CA ASN A 251 -7.50 -1.26 32.71
C ASN A 251 -8.74 -1.83 31.99
N ILE A 252 -8.61 -2.91 31.21
CA ILE A 252 -9.74 -3.57 30.55
C ILE A 252 -10.68 -4.17 31.61
N PRO A 253 -11.98 -3.81 31.66
CA PRO A 253 -12.91 -4.32 32.65
C PRO A 253 -13.09 -5.84 32.56
N ALA A 254 -13.27 -6.52 33.70
CA ALA A 254 -13.45 -7.97 33.77
C ALA A 254 -14.63 -8.51 32.92
N GLY A 255 -15.67 -7.70 32.73
CA GLY A 255 -16.83 -8.02 31.90
C GLY A 255 -16.58 -7.91 30.39
N TYR A 256 -15.45 -7.31 29.97
CA TYR A 256 -15.08 -7.21 28.57
C TYR A 256 -14.60 -8.57 28.05
N LYS A 257 -15.10 -8.98 26.88
CA LYS A 257 -14.80 -10.30 26.31
C LYS A 257 -13.40 -10.35 25.71
N LEU A 258 -12.44 -10.87 26.48
CA LEU A 258 -11.10 -11.24 26.03
C LEU A 258 -11.00 -12.73 25.68
N ASN A 259 -10.20 -13.06 24.67
CA ASN A 259 -9.81 -14.46 24.39
C ASN A 259 -8.73 -14.92 25.38
N ASP A 260 -8.41 -16.21 25.41
CA ASP A 260 -7.51 -16.78 26.41
C ASP A 260 -6.12 -16.14 26.40
N LYS A 261 -5.55 -15.89 25.22
CA LYS A 261 -4.24 -15.23 25.06
C LYS A 261 -4.26 -13.78 25.54
N GLN A 262 -5.35 -13.06 25.27
CA GLN A 262 -5.55 -11.69 25.75
C GLN A 262 -5.75 -11.64 27.27
N ARG A 263 -6.44 -12.62 27.86
CA ARG A 263 -6.55 -12.76 29.32
C ARG A 263 -5.19 -13.04 29.95
N ILE A 264 -4.40 -13.92 29.35
CA ILE A 264 -3.01 -14.17 29.78
C ILE A 264 -2.21 -12.86 29.76
N GLN A 265 -2.25 -12.09 28.67
CA GLN A 265 -1.57 -10.78 28.60
C GLN A 265 -2.02 -9.86 29.74
N GLN A 266 -3.33 -9.75 29.99
CA GLN A 266 -3.87 -8.91 31.06
C GLN A 266 -3.42 -9.37 32.46
N SER A 267 -3.53 -10.67 32.75
CA SER A 267 -3.14 -11.25 34.05
C SER A 267 -1.64 -11.09 34.31
N CYS A 268 -0.80 -11.36 33.32
CA CYS A 268 0.65 -11.16 33.42
C CYS A 268 1.02 -9.70 33.75
N LEU A 269 0.34 -8.73 33.12
CA LEU A 269 0.54 -7.32 33.42
C LEU A 269 0.06 -6.96 34.83
N ALA A 270 -1.10 -7.46 35.25
CA ALA A 270 -1.66 -7.18 36.57
C ALA A 270 -0.82 -7.76 37.73
N GLU A 271 -0.23 -8.93 37.51
CA GLU A 271 0.57 -9.65 38.51
C GLU A 271 2.07 -9.35 38.40
N ASN A 272 2.48 -8.60 37.37
CA ASN A 272 3.88 -8.44 36.98
C ASN A 272 4.61 -9.80 36.87
N SER A 273 3.98 -10.74 36.16
CA SER A 273 4.38 -12.14 36.08
C SER A 273 4.53 -12.61 34.63
N ILE A 274 5.26 -13.71 34.43
CA ILE A 274 5.43 -14.34 33.12
C ILE A 274 4.60 -15.63 33.09
N TYR A 275 3.77 -15.78 32.08
CA TYR A 275 3.06 -17.03 31.82
C TYR A 275 3.90 -17.97 30.95
N VAL A 276 4.08 -19.20 31.41
CA VAL A 276 4.75 -20.27 30.65
C VAL A 276 3.91 -21.54 30.77
N ASP A 277 3.37 -22.01 29.65
CA ASP A 277 2.67 -23.30 29.58
C ASP A 277 3.68 -24.46 29.56
N LYS A 278 4.22 -24.78 30.74
CA LYS A 278 5.26 -25.81 30.90
C LYS A 278 4.78 -27.20 30.48
N GLU A 279 3.53 -27.53 30.76
CA GLU A 279 2.97 -28.85 30.41
C GLU A 279 2.75 -28.94 28.90
N GLY A 280 2.19 -27.90 28.26
CA GLY A 280 2.04 -27.84 26.81
C GLY A 280 3.39 -27.90 26.08
N ILE A 281 4.41 -27.17 26.56
CA ILE A 281 5.78 -27.24 26.02
C ILE A 281 6.34 -28.66 26.18
N LYS A 282 6.22 -29.27 27.36
CA LYS A 282 6.73 -30.62 27.63
C LYS A 282 6.04 -31.67 26.75
N GLU A 283 4.73 -31.57 26.57
CA GLU A 283 3.96 -32.44 25.68
C GLU A 283 4.42 -32.28 24.23
N PHE A 284 4.57 -31.05 23.74
CA PHE A 284 5.07 -30.77 22.39
C PHE A 284 6.48 -31.36 22.18
N LEU A 285 7.41 -31.08 23.10
CA LEU A 285 8.77 -31.60 23.03
C LEU A 285 8.82 -33.13 23.11
N GLY A 286 7.91 -33.77 23.84
CA GLY A 286 7.80 -35.23 23.92
C GLY A 286 7.34 -35.91 22.62
N LYS A 287 6.75 -35.15 21.68
CA LYS A 287 6.34 -35.64 20.35
C LYS A 287 7.45 -35.57 19.30
N LEU A 288 8.58 -34.94 19.63
CA LEU A 288 9.68 -34.74 18.69
C LEU A 288 10.49 -36.04 18.51
N GLU A 289 10.68 -36.45 17.26
CA GLU A 289 11.47 -37.62 16.89
C GLU A 289 12.75 -37.17 16.17
N TYR A 290 13.88 -37.76 16.56
CA TYR A 290 15.17 -37.44 15.95
C TYR A 290 15.36 -38.21 14.64
N PRO A 291 16.06 -37.63 13.64
CA PRO A 291 16.74 -36.33 13.66
C PRO A 291 15.79 -35.11 13.62
N LEU A 292 16.15 -34.05 14.36
CA LEU A 292 15.45 -32.76 14.31
C LEU A 292 16.08 -31.84 13.27
N TYR A 293 15.23 -31.13 12.53
CA TYR A 293 15.62 -30.23 11.45
C TYR A 293 15.15 -28.81 11.78
N TYR A 294 16.10 -27.89 11.93
CA TYR A 294 15.84 -26.48 12.14
C TYR A 294 16.10 -25.75 10.83
N LEU A 295 15.06 -25.64 10.02
CA LEU A 295 15.11 -25.00 8.71
C LEU A 295 14.68 -23.55 8.83
N ASP A 296 15.54 -22.67 8.32
CA ASP A 296 15.25 -21.27 8.09
C ASP A 296 15.60 -20.94 6.64
N PHE A 297 14.81 -20.10 5.98
CA PHE A 297 15.02 -19.74 4.58
C PHE A 297 14.44 -18.37 4.26
N GLU A 298 15.15 -17.64 3.41
CA GLU A 298 14.74 -16.33 2.94
C GLU A 298 14.20 -16.43 1.52
N THR A 299 13.15 -15.67 1.27
CA THR A 299 12.51 -15.58 -0.05
C THR A 299 12.34 -14.14 -0.48
N PHE A 300 12.33 -13.90 -1.77
CA PHE A 300 11.83 -12.65 -2.33
C PHE A 300 10.65 -12.95 -3.26
N ASN A 301 9.86 -11.93 -3.54
CA ASN A 301 8.78 -12.00 -4.50
C ASN A 301 8.64 -10.65 -5.22
N THR A 302 8.32 -10.67 -6.52
CA THR A 302 8.27 -9.47 -7.36
C THR A 302 6.98 -9.44 -8.18
N ALA A 303 6.44 -8.24 -8.43
CA ALA A 303 5.31 -8.00 -9.31
C ALA A 303 5.60 -8.45 -10.75
N VAL A 304 6.81 -8.16 -11.24
CA VAL A 304 7.30 -8.63 -12.54
C VAL A 304 8.19 -9.85 -12.30
N PRO A 305 7.85 -11.04 -12.82
CA PRO A 305 8.69 -12.22 -12.63
C PRO A 305 10.05 -12.04 -13.29
N ILE A 306 11.11 -12.48 -12.63
CA ILE A 306 12.48 -12.34 -13.12
C ILE A 306 12.89 -13.56 -13.95
N TYR A 307 12.54 -14.77 -13.47
CA TYR A 307 12.98 -16.03 -14.07
C TYR A 307 11.88 -16.73 -14.85
N ASP A 308 12.26 -17.48 -15.88
CA ASP A 308 11.31 -18.29 -16.65
C ASP A 308 10.65 -19.36 -15.75
N GLY A 309 9.36 -19.62 -16.00
CA GLY A 309 8.55 -20.51 -15.17
C GLY A 309 8.18 -19.93 -13.80
N THR A 310 8.44 -18.64 -13.53
CA THR A 310 7.94 -17.95 -12.33
C THR A 310 6.71 -17.09 -12.63
N ARG A 311 5.94 -16.81 -11.57
CA ARG A 311 4.73 -15.99 -11.59
C ARG A 311 4.89 -14.73 -10.75
N PRO A 312 4.09 -13.68 -10.99
CA PRO A 312 4.06 -12.52 -10.12
C PRO A 312 3.82 -12.90 -8.67
N TYR A 313 4.58 -12.29 -7.78
CA TYR A 313 4.54 -12.49 -6.33
C TYR A 313 4.77 -13.95 -5.87
N GLN A 314 5.32 -14.80 -6.73
CA GLN A 314 5.78 -16.12 -6.32
C GLN A 314 6.96 -15.96 -5.36
N ASN A 315 6.89 -16.61 -4.19
CA ASN A 315 8.03 -16.69 -3.28
C ASN A 315 9.14 -17.52 -3.92
N ILE A 316 10.29 -16.89 -4.13
CA ILE A 316 11.50 -17.50 -4.68
C ILE A 316 12.52 -17.59 -3.54
N PRO A 317 12.88 -18.80 -3.08
CA PRO A 317 13.92 -18.97 -2.08
C PRO A 317 15.28 -18.63 -2.70
N PHE A 318 16.11 -17.91 -1.95
CA PHE A 318 17.46 -17.57 -2.37
C PHE A 318 18.51 -17.86 -1.31
N GLN A 319 18.08 -18.13 -0.07
CA GLN A 319 18.96 -18.51 1.01
C GLN A 319 18.26 -19.57 1.86
N PHE A 320 19.02 -20.56 2.35
CA PHE A 320 18.58 -21.40 3.45
C PHE A 320 19.71 -21.67 4.44
N SER A 321 19.32 -21.92 5.68
CA SER A 321 20.16 -22.42 6.76
C SER A 321 19.45 -23.60 7.41
N LEU A 322 20.11 -24.74 7.45
CA LEU A 322 19.58 -25.98 8.01
C LEU A 322 20.54 -26.51 9.06
N HIS A 323 20.06 -26.59 10.30
CA HIS A 323 20.74 -27.35 11.34
C HIS A 323 20.06 -28.72 11.50
N ILE A 324 20.84 -29.79 11.55
CA ILE A 324 20.36 -31.14 11.81
C ILE A 324 20.94 -31.62 13.13
N GLN A 325 20.05 -31.96 14.06
CA GLN A 325 20.43 -32.65 15.30
C GLN A 325 20.06 -34.11 15.20
N ARG A 326 21.05 -35.01 15.13
CA ARG A 326 20.81 -36.45 14.90
C ARG A 326 20.25 -37.20 16.10
N GLN A 327 20.52 -36.73 17.30
CA GLN A 327 20.09 -37.34 18.55
C GLN A 327 20.02 -36.28 19.64
N LYS A 328 19.29 -36.59 20.72
CA LYS A 328 19.16 -35.69 21.86
C LYS A 328 20.54 -35.30 22.41
N ASP A 329 20.73 -34.01 22.66
CA ASP A 329 21.98 -33.40 23.14
C ASP A 329 23.20 -33.66 22.22
N GLY A 330 22.97 -34.08 20.97
CA GLY A 330 24.02 -34.25 19.95
C GLY A 330 24.41 -32.93 19.28
N GLU A 331 25.60 -32.93 18.67
CA GLU A 331 26.12 -31.82 17.87
C GLU A 331 25.19 -31.48 16.68
N LEU A 332 25.22 -30.21 16.26
CA LEU A 332 24.47 -29.73 15.11
C LEU A 332 25.33 -29.83 13.84
N GLU A 333 24.83 -30.55 12.84
CA GLU A 333 25.35 -30.42 11.47
C GLU A 333 24.72 -29.19 10.83
N HIS A 334 25.53 -28.33 10.19
CA HIS A 334 25.04 -27.13 9.50
C HIS A 334 25.21 -27.24 7.99
N TYR A 335 24.11 -27.03 7.27
CA TYR A 335 24.06 -26.92 5.82
C TYR A 335 23.46 -25.57 5.47
N TRP A 336 23.99 -24.91 4.46
CA TRP A 336 23.47 -23.61 4.04
C TRP A 336 23.63 -23.43 2.54
N TYR A 337 22.84 -22.50 2.01
CA TYR A 337 22.96 -22.01 0.65
C TYR A 337 22.63 -20.52 0.64
N LEU A 338 23.37 -19.78 -0.17
CA LEU A 338 23.06 -18.41 -0.53
C LEU A 338 23.32 -18.28 -2.02
N ALA A 339 22.28 -17.89 -2.76
CA ALA A 339 22.39 -17.66 -4.19
C ALA A 339 23.41 -16.54 -4.47
N GLY A 340 24.26 -16.75 -5.46
CA GLY A 340 25.26 -15.78 -5.89
C GLY A 340 24.95 -15.23 -7.28
N GLY A 341 25.09 -13.91 -7.46
CA GLY A 341 24.88 -13.23 -8.74
C GLY A 341 23.40 -13.17 -9.16
N ASP A 342 23.17 -13.01 -10.47
CA ASP A 342 21.84 -12.75 -11.05
C ASP A 342 21.17 -14.02 -11.64
N GLY A 343 21.69 -15.20 -11.29
CA GLY A 343 21.14 -16.48 -11.76
C GLY A 343 19.86 -16.89 -11.02
N ASP A 344 19.07 -17.77 -11.62
CA ASP A 344 17.89 -18.36 -10.97
C ASP A 344 18.31 -19.16 -9.72
N PRO A 345 17.87 -18.78 -8.52
CA PRO A 345 18.35 -19.36 -7.27
C PRO A 345 17.69 -20.69 -6.89
N ARG A 346 16.71 -21.16 -7.68
CA ARG A 346 15.87 -22.33 -7.39
C ARG A 346 16.51 -23.67 -7.68
#